data_AF-A0A7W7LMZ9-F1
#
_entry.id   AF-A0A7W7LMZ9-F1
#
_cell.length_a   1.000
_cell.length_b   1.000
_cell.length_c   1.000
_cell.angle_alpha   90.00
_cell.angle_beta   90.00
_cell.angle_gamma   90.00
#
_symmetry.space_group_name_H-M   'P 1'
#
loop_
_entity.id
_entity.type
_entity.pdbx_description
1 polymer ?
#
loop_
_entity_poly.entity_id
_entity_poly.type
_entity_poly.pdbx_seq_one_letter_code
_entity_poly.pdbx_strand_id
1 'polypeptide(L)'
;MHQELSKLSTVRTLPAWIRSLAEGDSRAFGKLIGALHTYHQAAIAPYWDHIQAQIEADRAVRGRALLDGGADALLSSLPPTMRWHAPVLEVDYPVDRDLHLDGRGLLLLPSFFCRRTPVTLQNPELTPVLVYPARHMSETAPVVPAAPRSLGKLVGHTRSAVLGSIGGGCTTSELARRVGVSAASASQHAGVLREAGLVLTLRNGSAVMHTLTPLGAALLRGGHRGQQRGARAQSSMPERSTPATM
;
A
#
# COMPACT_ATOMS: atom_id res chain seq x y z
N MET A 1 21.65 14.17 15.91
CA MET A 1 22.10 12.78 16.10
C MET A 1 22.82 12.60 17.43
N HIS A 2 23.89 13.35 17.71
CA HIS A 2 24.59 13.33 19.02
C HIS A 2 23.61 13.44 20.20
N GLN A 3 22.71 14.43 20.14
CA GLN A 3 21.68 14.69 21.15
C GLN A 3 20.64 13.56 21.31
N GLU A 4 20.37 12.78 20.26
CA GLU A 4 19.43 11.66 20.29
C GLU A 4 20.09 10.38 20.85
N LEU A 5 21.36 10.15 20.50
CA LEU A 5 22.16 9.05 21.07
C LEU A 5 22.42 9.27 22.57
N SER A 6 22.63 10.52 23.00
CA SER A 6 22.74 10.87 24.43
C SER A 6 21.44 10.59 25.21
N LYS A 7 20.27 10.78 24.60
CA LYS A 7 18.97 10.41 25.20
C LYS A 7 18.73 8.90 25.24
N LEU A 8 19.36 8.12 24.36
CA LEU A 8 19.28 6.66 24.41
C LEU A 8 20.21 6.07 25.47
N SER A 9 21.37 6.70 25.71
CA SER A 9 22.32 6.26 26.74
C SER A 9 21.82 6.45 28.17
N THR A 10 20.84 7.32 28.40
CA THR A 10 20.21 7.50 29.72
C THR A 10 19.22 6.38 30.06
N VAL A 11 18.75 5.61 29.06
CA VAL A 11 17.76 4.54 29.23
C VAL A 11 18.40 3.15 29.11
N ARG A 12 19.52 3.00 28.37
CA ARG A 12 20.24 1.73 28.19
C ARG A 12 21.75 1.92 28.08
N THR A 13 22.51 0.95 28.59
CA THR A 13 23.96 0.86 28.36
C THR A 13 24.21 0.56 26.88
N LEU A 14 24.77 1.54 26.17
CA LEU A 14 25.05 1.41 24.73
C LEU A 14 26.38 0.65 24.51
N PRO A 15 26.42 -0.31 23.56
CA PRO A 15 27.66 -0.92 23.09
C PRO A 15 28.71 0.13 22.68
N ALA A 16 30.00 -0.18 22.86
CA ALA A 16 31.10 0.76 22.63
C ALA A 16 31.09 1.41 21.24
N TRP A 17 30.70 0.68 20.19
CA TRP A 17 30.62 1.21 18.83
C TRP A 17 29.54 2.29 18.65
N ILE A 18 28.44 2.25 19.41
CA ILE A 18 27.39 3.28 19.41
C ILE A 18 27.89 4.55 20.10
N ARG A 19 28.75 4.41 21.11
CA ARG A 19 29.39 5.54 21.77
C ARG A 19 30.39 6.25 20.84
N SER A 20 31.21 5.49 20.11
CA SER A 20 32.11 6.05 19.08
C SER A 20 31.34 6.77 17.96
N LEU A 21 30.15 6.27 17.59
CA LEU A 21 29.26 6.99 16.67
C LEU A 21 28.70 8.28 17.28
N ALA A 22 28.32 8.26 18.56
CA ALA A 22 27.88 9.45 19.26
C ALA A 22 28.99 10.50 19.25
N GLU A 23 30.22 10.13 19.57
CA GLU A 23 31.41 10.99 19.60
C GLU A 23 31.87 11.49 18.21
N GLY A 24 31.26 11.04 17.12
CA GLY A 24 31.54 11.54 15.78
C GLY A 24 32.70 10.84 15.06
N ASP A 25 33.07 9.62 15.46
CA ASP A 25 34.14 8.86 14.77
C ASP A 25 33.74 8.49 13.34
N SER A 26 34.38 9.14 12.36
CA SER A 26 34.19 8.91 10.93
C SER A 26 34.40 7.44 10.51
N ARG A 27 35.27 6.68 11.19
CA ARG A 27 35.48 5.25 10.88
C ARG A 27 34.30 4.39 11.32
N ALA A 28 33.76 4.66 12.52
CA ALA A 28 32.56 3.99 13.00
C ALA A 28 31.36 4.30 12.09
N PHE A 29 31.23 5.55 11.62
CA PHE A 29 30.24 5.95 10.63
C PHE A 29 30.39 5.22 9.30
N GLY A 30 31.62 5.16 8.76
CA GLY A 30 31.89 4.45 7.51
C GLY A 30 31.49 2.98 7.57
N LYS A 31 31.76 2.30 8.69
CA LYS A 31 31.34 0.91 8.92
C LYS A 31 29.82 0.76 8.96
N LEU A 32 29.12 1.65 9.66
CA LEU A 32 27.66 1.64 9.72
C LEU A 32 27.04 1.87 8.35
N ILE A 33 27.50 2.89 7.61
CA ILE A 33 27.02 3.20 6.27
C ILE A 33 27.27 2.01 5.33
N GLY A 34 28.46 1.41 5.39
CA GLY A 34 28.79 0.21 4.63
C GLY A 34 27.83 -0.95 4.92
N ALA A 35 27.59 -1.24 6.20
CA ALA A 35 26.65 -2.29 6.61
C ALA A 35 25.21 -2.02 6.13
N LEU A 36 24.75 -0.77 6.23
CA LEU A 36 23.44 -0.36 5.72
C LEU A 36 23.35 -0.49 4.20
N HIS A 37 24.41 -0.15 3.47
CA HIS A 37 24.47 -0.34 2.01
C HIS A 37 24.42 -1.82 1.64
N THR A 38 25.20 -2.67 2.31
CA THR A 38 25.19 -4.12 2.07
C THR A 38 23.81 -4.70 2.37
N TYR A 39 23.20 -4.32 3.50
CA TYR A 39 21.84 -4.74 3.84
C TYR A 39 20.82 -4.25 2.81
N HIS A 40 20.90 -2.98 2.41
CA HIS A 40 20.02 -2.44 1.39
C HIS A 40 20.11 -3.24 0.09
N GLN A 41 21.31 -3.49 -0.42
CA GLN A 41 21.50 -4.24 -1.67
C GLN A 41 21.01 -5.69 -1.56
N ALA A 42 21.19 -6.33 -0.41
CA ALA A 42 20.79 -7.73 -0.22
C ALA A 42 19.30 -7.91 0.09
N ALA A 43 18.70 -6.99 0.87
CA ALA A 43 17.39 -7.20 1.49
C ALA A 43 16.31 -6.20 1.09
N ILE A 44 16.68 -5.02 0.56
CA ILE A 44 15.72 -3.96 0.19
C ILE A 44 15.66 -3.79 -1.33
N ALA A 45 16.81 -3.59 -1.98
CA ALA A 45 16.92 -3.32 -3.41
C ALA A 45 16.17 -4.33 -4.29
N PRO A 46 16.19 -5.66 -4.02
CA PRO A 46 15.43 -6.63 -4.81
C PRO A 46 13.91 -6.43 -4.77
N TYR A 47 13.40 -5.74 -3.74
CA TYR A 47 11.97 -5.49 -3.52
C TYR A 47 11.58 -4.02 -3.68
N TRP A 48 12.52 -3.16 -4.11
CA TRP A 48 12.33 -1.72 -4.09
C TRP A 48 11.11 -1.26 -4.89
N ASP A 49 10.93 -1.80 -6.09
CA ASP A 49 9.77 -1.46 -6.94
C ASP A 49 8.44 -1.85 -6.30
N HIS A 50 8.40 -2.98 -5.59
CA HIS A 50 7.21 -3.41 -4.85
C HIS A 50 6.92 -2.47 -3.68
N ILE A 51 7.95 -2.09 -2.92
CA ILE A 51 7.84 -1.15 -1.80
C ILE A 51 7.31 0.20 -2.31
N GLN A 52 7.89 0.72 -3.40
CA GLN A 52 7.44 1.98 -4.02
C GLN A 52 5.99 1.90 -4.50
N ALA A 53 5.60 0.80 -5.16
CA ALA A 53 4.23 0.62 -5.63
C ALA A 53 3.21 0.62 -4.47
N GLN A 54 3.53 0.02 -3.33
CA GLN A 54 2.64 0.03 -2.15
C GLN A 54 2.52 1.43 -1.55
N ILE A 55 3.63 2.17 -1.46
CA ILE A 55 3.63 3.54 -0.95
C ILE A 55 2.83 4.47 -1.85
N GLU A 56 3.02 4.39 -3.17
CA GLU A 56 2.26 5.20 -4.13
C GLU A 56 0.77 4.85 -4.15
N ALA A 57 0.41 3.58 -3.94
CA ALA A 57 -1.00 3.18 -3.79
C ALA A 57 -1.64 3.81 -2.55
N ASP A 58 -0.94 3.84 -1.41
CA ASP A 58 -1.44 4.51 -0.20
C ASP A 58 -1.59 6.02 -0.45
N ARG A 59 -0.55 6.68 -0.98
CA ARG A 59 -0.57 8.11 -1.33
C ARG A 59 -1.71 8.49 -2.27
N ALA A 60 -2.02 7.65 -3.25
CA ALA A 60 -3.13 7.89 -4.17
C ALA A 60 -4.50 7.88 -3.46
N VAL A 61 -4.71 6.96 -2.50
CA VAL A 61 -5.93 6.91 -1.68
C VAL A 61 -6.04 8.18 -0.82
N ARG A 62 -4.94 8.57 -0.14
CA ARG A 62 -4.89 9.79 0.68
C ARG A 62 -5.13 11.05 -0.13
N GLY A 63 -4.45 11.19 -1.27
CA GLY A 63 -4.58 12.32 -2.16
C GLY A 63 -6.00 12.46 -2.70
N ARG A 64 -6.67 11.34 -3.01
CA ARG A 64 -8.06 11.38 -3.45
C ARG A 64 -9.01 11.84 -2.35
N ALA A 65 -8.85 11.33 -1.13
CA ALA A 65 -9.66 11.76 0.01
C ALA A 65 -9.49 13.26 0.29
N LEU A 66 -8.25 13.76 0.24
CA LEU A 66 -7.95 15.19 0.37
C LEU A 66 -8.66 16.04 -0.69
N LEU A 67 -8.60 15.62 -1.95
CA LEU A 67 -9.23 16.36 -3.05
C LEU A 67 -10.76 16.34 -2.99
N ASP A 68 -11.36 15.22 -2.55
CA ASP A 68 -12.81 15.04 -2.53
C ASP A 68 -13.48 15.67 -1.28
N GLY A 69 -12.78 15.75 -0.14
CA GLY A 69 -13.38 16.16 1.14
C GLY A 69 -12.44 16.89 2.10
N GLY A 70 -11.31 17.40 1.62
CA GLY A 70 -10.39 18.20 2.41
C GLY A 70 -9.63 17.40 3.49
N ALA A 71 -9.13 18.12 4.49
CA ALA A 71 -8.30 17.56 5.55
C ALA A 71 -9.04 16.51 6.39
N ASP A 72 -10.32 16.74 6.71
CA ASP A 72 -11.14 15.79 7.46
C ASP A 72 -11.26 14.44 6.75
N ALA A 73 -11.52 14.45 5.44
CA ALA A 73 -11.61 13.22 4.66
C ALA A 73 -10.25 12.51 4.56
N LEU A 74 -9.15 13.26 4.41
CA LEU A 74 -7.79 12.72 4.43
C LEU A 74 -7.50 12.00 5.76
N LEU A 75 -7.71 12.69 6.88
CA LEU A 75 -7.41 12.18 8.23
C LEU A 75 -8.32 11.00 8.60
N SER A 76 -9.59 11.05 8.20
CA SER A 76 -10.54 9.94 8.39
C SER A 76 -10.21 8.71 7.53
N SER A 77 -9.39 8.86 6.49
CA SER A 77 -9.01 7.73 5.63
C SER A 77 -7.86 6.89 6.21
N LEU A 78 -7.16 7.39 7.23
CA LEU A 78 -5.95 6.77 7.78
C LEU A 78 -6.22 5.36 8.37
N PRO A 79 -5.17 4.54 8.55
CA PRO A 79 -5.32 3.20 9.13
C PRO A 79 -5.98 3.22 10.53
N PRO A 80 -6.61 2.13 10.97
CA PRO A 80 -7.35 2.09 12.25
C PRO A 80 -6.54 2.44 13.51
N THR A 81 -5.21 2.36 13.44
CA THR A 81 -4.29 2.79 14.50
C THR A 81 -4.20 4.31 14.63
N MET A 82 -4.93 5.06 13.78
CA MET A 82 -4.98 6.51 13.73
C MET A 82 -6.46 6.92 13.63
N ARG A 83 -7.01 7.54 14.68
CA ARG A 83 -8.43 7.90 14.77
C ARG A 83 -8.59 9.40 14.72
N TRP A 84 -9.33 9.89 13.73
CA TRP A 84 -9.64 11.30 13.61
C TRP A 84 -10.88 11.65 14.42
N HIS A 85 -10.69 12.46 15.46
CA HIS A 85 -11.73 13.06 16.28
C HIS A 85 -11.50 14.57 16.30
N ALA A 86 -11.97 15.24 15.23
CA ALA A 86 -11.70 16.65 15.01
C ALA A 86 -11.86 17.48 16.31
N PRO A 87 -10.84 18.27 16.71
CA PRO A 87 -9.61 18.61 15.96
C PRO A 87 -8.39 17.71 16.26
N VAL A 88 -8.58 16.58 16.94
CA VAL A 88 -7.50 15.72 17.46
C VAL A 88 -7.35 14.46 16.60
N LEU A 89 -6.10 14.14 16.25
CA LEU A 89 -5.74 12.85 15.65
C LEU A 89 -5.12 11.97 16.74
N GLU A 90 -5.87 10.99 17.21
CA GLU A 90 -5.38 10.00 18.16
C GLU A 90 -4.59 8.92 17.44
N VAL A 91 -3.49 8.46 18.03
CA VAL A 91 -2.61 7.48 17.42
C VAL A 91 -2.13 6.48 18.46
N ASP A 92 -2.17 5.20 18.11
CA ASP A 92 -1.62 4.14 18.97
C ASP A 92 -0.08 4.29 19.04
N TYR A 93 0.41 4.86 20.15
CA TYR A 93 1.82 5.13 20.38
C TYR A 93 2.29 4.46 21.69
N PRO A 94 3.56 3.99 21.79
CA PRO A 94 4.04 3.27 22.97
C PRO A 94 4.05 4.07 24.27
N VAL A 95 3.92 5.40 24.20
CA VAL A 95 3.86 6.29 25.37
C VAL A 95 2.70 7.26 25.22
N ASP A 96 2.06 7.59 26.34
CA ASP A 96 1.02 8.62 26.36
C ASP A 96 1.67 10.01 26.22
N ARG A 97 1.22 10.78 25.22
CA ARG A 97 1.78 12.07 24.87
C ARG A 97 0.85 12.86 23.96
N ASP A 98 0.63 14.11 24.33
CA ASP A 98 0.03 15.10 23.45
C ASP A 98 1.08 15.87 22.64
N LEU A 99 0.82 16.03 21.35
CA LEU A 99 1.62 16.84 20.45
C LEU A 99 0.75 17.94 19.84
N HIS A 100 1.02 19.17 20.26
CA HIS A 100 0.33 20.36 19.76
C HIS A 100 1.03 20.87 18.50
N LEU A 101 0.28 21.05 17.40
CA LEU A 101 0.86 21.45 16.12
C LEU A 101 1.21 22.95 16.07
N ASP A 102 0.49 23.79 16.81
CA ASP A 102 0.73 25.24 16.90
C ASP A 102 0.92 25.93 15.54
N GLY A 103 0.13 25.53 14.54
CA GLY A 103 0.20 26.06 13.17
C GLY A 103 1.36 25.55 12.31
N ARG A 104 2.26 24.70 12.84
CA ARG A 104 3.42 24.13 12.12
C ARG A 104 3.03 23.10 11.05
N GLY A 105 1.78 22.64 11.07
CA GLY A 105 1.29 21.56 10.22
C GLY A 105 1.78 20.18 10.67
N LEU A 106 1.39 19.15 9.93
CA LEU A 106 1.73 17.76 10.18
C LEU A 106 2.13 17.09 8.86
N LEU A 107 3.32 16.51 8.80
CA LEU A 107 3.76 15.69 7.67
C LEU A 107 3.40 14.22 7.92
N LEU A 108 2.52 13.69 7.07
CA LEU A 108 2.15 12.29 7.08
C LEU A 108 3.09 11.50 6.16
N LEU A 109 3.90 10.60 6.73
CA LEU A 109 4.87 9.78 6.00
C LEU A 109 4.45 8.30 6.02
N PRO A 110 3.86 7.76 4.94
CA PRO A 110 3.59 6.33 4.86
C PRO A 110 4.91 5.55 4.84
N SER A 111 4.98 4.44 5.55
CA SER A 111 6.15 3.56 5.59
C SER A 111 5.77 2.10 5.45
N PHE A 112 6.45 1.41 4.54
CA PHE A 112 6.29 -0.02 4.30
C PHE A 112 6.88 -0.87 5.45
N PHE A 113 7.87 -0.34 6.14
CA PHE A 113 8.55 -1.02 7.25
C PHE A 113 7.87 -0.74 8.60
N CYS A 114 6.99 0.26 8.68
CA CYS A 114 6.13 0.49 9.83
C CYS A 114 4.94 -0.49 9.76
N ARG A 115 4.84 -1.42 10.71
CA ARG A 115 3.82 -2.50 10.66
C ARG A 115 2.73 -2.42 11.71
N ARG A 116 2.97 -1.73 12.83
CA ARG A 116 2.05 -1.75 13.97
C ARG A 116 1.69 -0.34 14.41
N THR A 117 2.61 0.32 15.11
CA THR A 117 2.36 1.63 15.70
C THR A 117 3.03 2.72 14.87
N PRO A 118 2.31 3.79 14.53
CA PRO A 118 2.94 4.98 13.96
C PRO A 118 4.00 5.53 14.92
N VAL A 119 4.97 6.26 14.37
CA VAL A 119 6.05 6.86 15.16
C VAL A 119 6.27 8.30 14.76
N THR A 120 6.50 9.16 15.76
CA THR A 120 6.84 10.56 15.56
C THR A 120 8.35 10.75 15.65
N LEU A 121 8.91 11.64 14.84
CA LEU A 121 10.31 12.08 15.01
C LEU A 121 10.41 13.02 16.22
N GLN A 122 11.41 12.83 17.08
CA GLN A 122 11.49 13.45 18.41
C GLN A 122 11.93 14.93 18.40
N ASN A 123 12.10 15.57 17.25
CA ASN A 123 12.55 16.97 17.20
C ASN A 123 11.36 17.95 17.29
N PRO A 124 11.18 18.66 18.42
CA PRO A 124 10.04 19.56 18.62
C PRO A 124 10.15 20.87 17.83
N GLU A 125 11.32 21.25 17.33
CA GLU A 125 11.55 22.49 16.58
C GLU A 125 11.20 22.37 15.09
N LEU A 126 11.02 21.14 14.60
CA LEU A 126 10.72 20.86 13.20
C LEU A 126 9.21 20.63 13.01
N THR A 127 8.75 20.72 11.76
CA THR A 127 7.40 20.26 11.41
C THR A 127 7.23 18.82 11.91
N PRO A 128 6.21 18.56 12.75
CA PRO A 128 5.91 17.23 13.23
C PRO A 128 5.77 16.25 12.06
N VAL A 129 6.53 15.16 12.11
CA VAL A 129 6.44 14.07 11.12
C VAL A 129 5.86 12.85 11.81
N LEU A 130 4.78 12.33 11.24
CA LEU A 130 4.11 11.13 11.69
C LEU A 130 4.30 10.03 10.65
N VAL A 131 5.17 9.08 10.98
CA VAL A 131 5.42 7.90 10.16
C VAL A 131 4.38 6.86 10.50
N TYR A 132 3.60 6.38 9.53
CA TYR A 132 2.52 5.44 9.77
C TYR A 132 2.60 4.19 8.87
N PRO A 133 1.96 3.07 9.25
CA PRO A 133 1.90 1.88 8.42
C PRO A 133 1.22 2.18 7.10
N ALA A 134 1.96 2.08 6.00
CA ALA A 134 1.36 2.14 4.67
C ALA A 134 0.40 0.95 4.52
N ARG A 135 -0.75 1.14 3.85
CA ARG A 135 -1.67 0.03 3.63
C ARG A 135 -1.01 -1.06 2.81
N HIS A 136 -0.74 -2.20 3.46
CA HIS A 136 -0.36 -3.40 2.75
C HIS A 136 -1.61 -3.95 2.06
N MET A 137 -1.53 -4.09 0.73
CA MET A 137 -2.65 -4.55 -0.09
C MET A 137 -3.17 -5.95 0.32
N SER A 138 -2.40 -6.70 1.12
CA SER A 138 -2.77 -8.00 1.69
C SER A 138 -3.62 -7.93 2.97
N GLU A 139 -3.58 -6.85 3.76
CA GLU A 139 -4.19 -6.82 5.10
C GLU A 139 -5.66 -6.39 5.07
N THR A 140 -6.12 -5.79 3.97
CA THR A 140 -7.49 -5.27 3.85
C THR A 140 -8.06 -5.38 2.45
N ALA A 141 -7.58 -6.31 1.62
CA ALA A 141 -8.30 -6.63 0.39
C ALA A 141 -9.58 -7.40 0.77
N PRO A 142 -10.80 -6.82 0.67
CA PRO A 142 -11.97 -7.66 0.53
C PRO A 142 -11.69 -8.60 -0.64
N VAL A 143 -12.07 -9.86 -0.50
CA VAL A 143 -12.04 -10.87 -1.57
C VAL A 143 -12.45 -10.17 -2.85
N VAL A 144 -11.48 -9.95 -3.76
CA VAL A 144 -11.72 -9.22 -5.00
C VAL A 144 -12.83 -10.00 -5.70
N PRO A 145 -14.03 -9.39 -5.92
CA PRO A 145 -15.06 -10.05 -6.68
C PRO A 145 -14.46 -10.43 -8.02
N ALA A 146 -14.79 -11.62 -8.53
CA ALA A 146 -14.37 -12.07 -9.84
C ALA A 146 -14.42 -10.93 -10.85
N ALA A 147 -13.37 -10.83 -11.70
CA ALA A 147 -13.18 -9.70 -12.58
C ALA A 147 -14.48 -9.36 -13.35
N PRO A 148 -14.83 -8.07 -13.49
CA PRO A 148 -16.14 -7.66 -13.96
C PRO A 148 -16.42 -8.22 -15.37
N ARG A 149 -17.64 -8.75 -15.58
CA ARG A 149 -18.05 -9.36 -16.85
C ARG A 149 -17.89 -8.40 -18.04
N SER A 150 -18.05 -7.10 -17.80
CA SER A 150 -17.83 -6.03 -18.79
C SER A 150 -16.38 -5.97 -19.29
N LEU A 151 -15.40 -6.16 -18.41
CA LEU A 151 -13.97 -6.15 -18.75
C LEU A 151 -13.58 -7.40 -19.56
N GLY A 152 -14.27 -8.51 -19.34
CA GLY A 152 -14.17 -9.72 -20.17
C GLY A 152 -14.50 -9.49 -21.64
N LYS A 153 -15.33 -8.48 -21.99
CA LYS A 153 -15.62 -8.12 -23.39
C LYS A 153 -14.48 -7.36 -24.06
N LEU A 154 -13.69 -6.60 -23.30
CA LEU A 154 -12.62 -5.76 -23.84
C LEU A 154 -11.30 -6.53 -23.97
N VAL A 155 -10.92 -7.25 -22.92
CA VAL A 155 -9.62 -7.95 -22.86
C VAL A 155 -9.77 -9.47 -22.91
N GLY A 156 -10.98 -10.01 -23.03
CA GLY A 156 -11.24 -11.45 -22.97
C GLY A 156 -11.44 -11.95 -21.54
N HIS A 157 -12.37 -12.89 -21.36
CA HIS A 157 -12.82 -13.38 -20.07
C HIS A 157 -11.68 -13.96 -19.20
N THR A 158 -10.82 -14.79 -19.78
CA THR A 158 -9.69 -15.40 -19.04
C THR A 158 -8.65 -14.37 -18.62
N ARG A 159 -8.29 -13.41 -19.50
CA ARG A 159 -7.35 -12.33 -19.17
C ARG A 159 -7.93 -11.36 -18.13
N SER A 160 -9.23 -11.09 -18.19
CA SER A 160 -9.95 -10.35 -17.15
C SER A 160 -9.83 -11.05 -15.79
N ALA A 161 -10.13 -12.36 -15.75
CA ALA A 161 -10.04 -13.16 -14.53
C ALA A 161 -8.60 -13.24 -13.97
N VAL A 162 -7.61 -13.39 -14.85
CA VAL A 162 -6.18 -13.32 -14.51
C VAL A 162 -5.83 -11.96 -13.91
N LEU A 163 -6.22 -10.85 -14.55
CA LEU A 163 -5.96 -9.50 -14.07
C LEU A 163 -6.59 -9.26 -12.68
N GLY A 164 -7.83 -9.70 -12.47
CA GLY A 164 -8.51 -9.62 -11.17
C GLY A 164 -7.81 -10.44 -10.08
N SER A 165 -7.27 -11.61 -10.44
CA SER A 165 -6.59 -12.52 -9.50
C SER A 165 -5.20 -12.07 -9.06
N ILE A 166 -4.56 -11.17 -9.83
CA ILE A 166 -3.25 -10.57 -9.54
C ILE A 166 -3.36 -9.40 -8.54
N GLY A 167 -4.58 -8.95 -8.21
CA GLY A 167 -4.83 -7.75 -7.40
C GLY A 167 -4.17 -7.71 -6.02
N GLY A 168 -3.73 -8.85 -5.46
CA GLY A 168 -2.96 -8.94 -4.21
C GLY A 168 -1.49 -9.34 -4.37
N GLY A 169 -1.01 -9.53 -5.60
CA GLY A 169 0.23 -10.24 -5.90
C GLY A 169 0.05 -11.76 -5.90
N CYS A 170 0.69 -12.47 -6.82
CA CYS A 170 0.69 -13.94 -6.85
C CYS A 170 1.80 -14.52 -7.72
N THR A 171 2.22 -15.75 -7.42
CA THR A 171 3.06 -16.54 -8.32
C THR A 171 2.27 -17.10 -9.50
N THR A 172 2.97 -17.54 -10.56
CA THR A 172 2.32 -18.19 -11.72
C THR A 172 1.53 -19.44 -11.32
N SER A 173 2.04 -20.22 -10.36
CA SER A 173 1.35 -21.43 -9.87
C SER A 173 0.08 -21.09 -9.08
N GLU A 174 0.11 -20.04 -8.27
CA GLU A 174 -1.08 -19.55 -7.57
C GLU A 174 -2.10 -18.95 -8.53
N LEU A 175 -1.62 -18.23 -9.55
CA LEU A 175 -2.47 -17.67 -10.61
C LEU A 175 -3.22 -18.77 -11.37
N ALA A 176 -2.51 -19.83 -11.76
CA ALA A 176 -3.08 -21.01 -12.41
C ALA A 176 -4.19 -21.64 -11.56
N ARG A 177 -3.91 -21.85 -10.26
CA ARG A 177 -4.88 -22.41 -9.31
C ARG A 177 -6.11 -21.52 -9.10
N ARG A 178 -5.93 -20.20 -8.99
CA ARG A 178 -7.01 -19.23 -8.75
C ARG A 178 -7.97 -19.11 -9.94
N VAL A 179 -7.43 -19.18 -11.15
CA VAL A 179 -8.20 -19.01 -12.40
C VAL A 179 -8.71 -20.35 -12.94
N GLY A 180 -8.15 -21.48 -12.50
CA GLY A 180 -8.52 -22.82 -12.97
C GLY A 180 -7.93 -23.15 -14.35
N VAL A 181 -6.71 -22.68 -14.63
CA VAL A 181 -6.00 -22.91 -15.90
C VAL A 181 -4.63 -23.57 -15.65
N SER A 182 -3.99 -24.08 -16.70
CA SER A 182 -2.64 -24.62 -16.59
C SER A 182 -1.60 -23.55 -16.26
N ALA A 183 -0.46 -23.94 -15.66
CA ALA A 183 0.64 -23.02 -15.39
C ALA A 183 1.19 -22.34 -16.65
N ALA A 184 1.23 -23.06 -17.77
CA ALA A 184 1.64 -22.51 -19.06
C ALA A 184 0.66 -21.43 -19.55
N SER A 185 -0.65 -21.69 -19.46
CA SER A 185 -1.69 -20.72 -19.84
C SER A 185 -1.70 -19.50 -18.92
N ALA A 186 -1.53 -19.70 -17.61
CA ALA A 186 -1.40 -18.60 -16.65
C ALA A 186 -0.19 -17.71 -16.96
N SER A 187 0.96 -18.31 -17.26
CA SER A 187 2.18 -17.59 -17.65
C SER A 187 1.98 -16.79 -18.94
N GLN A 188 1.36 -17.40 -19.95
CA GLN A 188 1.05 -16.74 -21.23
C GLN A 188 0.14 -15.51 -21.02
N HIS A 189 -0.96 -15.67 -20.26
CA HIS A 189 -1.86 -14.56 -19.99
C HIS A 189 -1.21 -13.44 -19.18
N ALA A 190 -0.40 -13.78 -18.16
CA ALA A 190 0.39 -12.81 -17.42
C ALA A 190 1.40 -12.08 -18.32
N GLY A 191 2.02 -12.80 -19.27
CA GLY A 191 2.93 -12.23 -20.27
C GLY A 191 2.27 -11.18 -21.15
N VAL A 192 1.10 -11.49 -21.72
CA VAL A 192 0.33 -10.55 -22.55
C VAL A 192 -0.11 -9.32 -21.76
N LEU A 193 -0.56 -9.50 -20.51
CA LEU A 193 -0.95 -8.38 -19.66
C LEU A 193 0.25 -7.53 -19.24
N ARG A 194 1.43 -8.14 -19.09
CA ARG A 194 2.69 -7.43 -18.85
C ARG A 194 3.12 -6.61 -20.06
N GLU A 195 3.04 -7.17 -21.27
CA GLU A 195 3.32 -6.46 -22.52
C GLU A 195 2.37 -5.28 -22.74
N ALA A 196 1.11 -5.41 -22.32
CA ALA A 196 0.14 -4.32 -22.30
C ALA A 196 0.35 -3.29 -21.17
N GLY A 197 1.38 -3.44 -20.33
CA GLY A 197 1.67 -2.55 -19.22
C GLY A 197 0.66 -2.62 -18.07
N LEU A 198 -0.15 -3.68 -17.98
CA LEU A 198 -1.16 -3.88 -16.93
C LEU A 198 -0.63 -4.67 -15.74
N VAL A 199 0.42 -5.45 -15.95
CA VAL A 199 1.04 -6.33 -14.95
C VAL A 199 2.55 -6.10 -14.93
N LEU A 200 3.14 -6.13 -13.74
CA LEU A 200 4.58 -6.18 -13.52
C LEU A 200 4.95 -7.55 -12.99
N THR A 201 6.02 -8.13 -13.53
CA THR A 201 6.57 -9.41 -13.07
C THR A 201 7.90 -9.16 -12.36
N LEU A 202 8.03 -9.65 -11.13
CA LEU A 202 9.20 -9.52 -10.27
C LEU A 202 9.74 -10.90 -9.94
N ARG A 203 11.06 -11.06 -9.96
CA ARG A 203 11.72 -12.31 -9.55
C ARG A 203 12.06 -12.23 -8.07
N ASN A 204 11.45 -13.08 -7.26
CA ASN A 204 11.63 -13.19 -5.82
C ASN A 204 12.38 -14.50 -5.49
N GLY A 205 13.71 -14.46 -5.49
CA GLY A 205 14.54 -15.66 -5.31
C GLY A 205 14.29 -16.70 -6.42
N SER A 206 13.85 -17.90 -6.04
CA SER A 206 13.46 -18.97 -6.98
C SER A 206 12.03 -18.81 -7.54
N ALA A 207 11.23 -17.88 -7.01
CA ALA A 207 9.84 -17.69 -7.40
C ALA A 207 9.64 -16.43 -8.26
N VAL A 208 8.65 -16.47 -9.15
CA VAL A 208 8.25 -15.34 -10.00
C VAL A 208 6.89 -14.84 -9.50
N MET A 209 6.79 -13.54 -9.20
CA MET A 209 5.58 -12.90 -8.67
C MET A 209 5.04 -11.86 -9.65
N HIS A 210 3.72 -11.88 -9.86
CA HIS A 210 2.99 -10.95 -10.69
C HIS A 210 2.25 -9.95 -9.81
N THR A 211 2.28 -8.67 -10.17
CA THR A 211 1.59 -7.58 -9.48
C THR A 211 0.92 -6.64 -10.49
N LEU A 212 -0.11 -5.89 -10.07
CA LEU A 212 -0.76 -4.93 -10.96
C LEU A 212 0.06 -3.64 -11.06
N THR A 213 0.12 -3.08 -12.25
CA THR A 213 0.55 -1.69 -12.45
C THR A 213 -0.59 -0.73 -12.04
N PRO A 214 -0.31 0.57 -11.85
CA PRO A 214 -1.37 1.57 -11.65
C PRO A 214 -2.44 1.55 -12.75
N LEU A 215 -2.03 1.30 -14.00
CA LEU A 215 -2.93 1.16 -15.15
C LEU A 215 -3.82 -0.09 -15.02
N GLY A 216 -3.24 -1.24 -14.70
CA GLY A 216 -4.00 -2.48 -14.47
C GLY A 216 -5.03 -2.35 -13.34
N ALA A 217 -4.64 -1.70 -12.25
CA ALA A 217 -5.54 -1.43 -11.12
C ALA A 217 -6.66 -0.44 -11.49
N ALA A 218 -6.36 0.60 -12.27
CA ALA A 218 -7.35 1.55 -12.76
C ALA A 218 -8.38 0.88 -13.70
N LEU A 219 -7.93 -0.02 -14.56
CA LEU A 219 -8.79 -0.75 -15.50
C LEU A 219 -9.80 -1.64 -14.76
N LEU A 220 -9.36 -2.38 -13.74
CA LEU A 220 -10.25 -3.19 -12.89
C LEU A 220 -11.30 -2.33 -12.18
N ARG A 221 -10.88 -1.21 -11.56
CA ARG A 221 -11.81 -0.27 -10.90
C ARG A 221 -12.84 0.29 -11.87
N GLY A 222 -12.43 0.65 -13.08
CA GLY A 222 -13.31 1.12 -14.15
C GLY A 222 -14.36 0.08 -14.55
N GLY A 223 -13.94 -1.18 -14.71
CA GLY A 223 -14.82 -2.30 -15.01
C GLY A 223 -15.89 -2.53 -13.93
N HIS A 224 -15.52 -2.43 -12.65
CA HIS A 224 -16.46 -2.58 -11.54
C HIS A 224 -17.48 -1.44 -11.46
N ARG A 225 -17.07 -0.18 -11.68
CA ARG A 225 -17.98 0.98 -11.73
C ARG A 225 -19.00 0.87 -12.85
N GLY A 226 -18.58 0.41 -14.04
CA GLY A 226 -19.49 0.18 -15.17
C GLY A 226 -20.54 -0.91 -14.88
N GLN A 227 -20.12 -2.00 -14.23
CA GLN A 227 -21.03 -3.09 -13.82
C GLN A 227 -22.08 -2.61 -12.80
N GLN A 228 -21.68 -1.81 -11.80
CA GLN A 228 -22.61 -1.28 -10.78
C GLN A 228 -23.63 -0.29 -11.36
N ARG A 229 -23.23 0.57 -12.30
CA ARG A 229 -24.16 1.47 -13.00
C ARG A 229 -25.19 0.69 -13.84
N GLY A 230 -24.76 -0.35 -14.54
CA GLY A 230 -25.65 -1.21 -15.33
C GLY A 230 -26.68 -1.96 -14.47
N ALA A 231 -26.27 -2.49 -13.32
CA ALA A 231 -27.18 -3.18 -12.39
C ALA A 231 -28.24 -2.24 -11.79
N ARG A 232 -27.84 -1.01 -11.43
CA ARG A 232 -28.77 -0.02 -10.86
C ARG A 232 -29.82 0.47 -11.87
N ALA A 233 -29.47 0.55 -13.15
CA ALA A 233 -30.40 0.94 -14.23
C ALA A 233 -31.41 -0.16 -14.59
N GLN A 234 -31.06 -1.44 -14.41
CA GLN A 234 -31.98 -2.58 -14.65
C GLN A 234 -33.02 -2.74 -13.54
N SER A 235 -32.66 -2.41 -12.29
CA SER A 235 -33.57 -2.47 -11.14
C SER A 235 -34.63 -1.36 -11.12
N SER A 236 -34.53 -0.36 -12.01
CA SER A 236 -35.45 0.78 -12.12
C SER A 236 -36.45 0.67 -13.28
N MET A 237 -36.56 -0.48 -13.96
CA MET A 237 -37.61 -0.72 -14.95
C MET A 237 -38.91 -1.18 -14.25
N PRO A 238 -40.08 -0.56 -14.50
CA PRO A 238 -41.33 -0.99 -13.87
C PRO A 238 -41.82 -2.30 -14.50
N GLU A 239 -42.34 -3.20 -13.66
CA GLU A 239 -43.00 -4.43 -14.08
C GLU A 239 -44.17 -4.09 -15.04
N ARG A 240 -44.13 -4.64 -16.25
CA ARG A 240 -45.26 -4.58 -17.18
C ARG A 240 -46.40 -5.40 -16.58
N SER A 241 -47.45 -4.71 -16.17
CA SER A 241 -48.72 -5.29 -15.74
C SER A 241 -49.29 -6.18 -16.85
N THR A 242 -49.40 -7.46 -16.57
CA THR A 242 -50.14 -8.45 -17.38
C THR A 242 -51.63 -8.11 -17.35
N PRO A 243 -52.34 -8.05 -18.47
CA PRO A 243 -53.78 -7.82 -18.45
C PRO A 243 -54.49 -9.11 -18.02
N ALA A 244 -55.38 -9.00 -17.04
CA ALA A 244 -56.26 -10.09 -16.65
C ALA A 244 -57.31 -10.31 -17.75
N THR A 245 -57.34 -11.53 -18.30
CA THR A 245 -58.37 -11.99 -19.23
C THR A 245 -59.48 -12.67 -18.44
N MET A 246 -60.70 -12.18 -18.68
CA MET A 246 -62.06 -12.73 -18.44
C MET A 246 -62.44 -13.26 -17.05
#